data_AF-A0ABD3WF52-F1
#
_entry.id   AF-A0ABD3WF52-F1
#
_cell.length_a   1.000
_cell.length_b   1.000
_cell.length_c   1.000
_cell.angle_alpha   90.00
_cell.angle_beta   90.00
_cell.angle_gamma   90.00
#
_symmetry.space_group_name_H-M   'P 1'
#
loop_
_entity.id
_entity.type
_entity.pdbx_description
1 polymer ?
#
loop_
_entity_poly.entity_id
_entity_poly.type
_entity_poly.pdbx_seq_one_letter_code
_entity_poly.pdbx_strand_id
1 'polypeptide(L)'
;MKMSYCSPNARHDQICGEFKPVLILKGSGPFTFEMATSMNCTCTARQLYLNRSWSKGVVSYMEYSCGKPICYSNRSSGEICMWVERVHDPDSQIQYRYEHKYPCRCHSKQDCRILHDTLPTKLMDPVPGYCENN
;
A
#
# COMPACT_ATOMS: atom_id res chain seq x y z
N MET A 1 3.27 0.05 10.26
CA MET A 1 2.54 -0.55 11.39
C MET A 1 1.43 -1.44 10.82
N LYS A 2 1.38 -2.72 11.19
CA LYS A 2 0.33 -3.67 10.73
C LYS A 2 -0.71 -3.78 11.84
N MET A 3 -2.00 -3.66 11.51
CA MET A 3 -3.09 -3.75 12.49
C MET A 3 -4.07 -4.85 12.08
N SER A 4 -4.36 -5.75 13.00
CA SER A 4 -5.41 -6.77 12.88
C SER A 4 -6.63 -6.32 13.70
N TYR A 5 -7.84 -6.56 13.21
CA TYR A 5 -9.07 -6.14 13.87
C TYR A 5 -10.17 -7.17 13.65
N CYS A 6 -11.15 -7.22 14.55
CA CYS A 6 -12.36 -8.04 14.41
C CYS A 6 -13.51 -7.13 13.96
N SER A 7 -14.24 -7.51 12.90
CA SER A 7 -15.47 -6.81 12.48
C SER A 7 -16.67 -7.73 12.69
N PRO A 8 -17.65 -7.35 13.53
CA PRO A 8 -18.86 -8.15 13.72
C PRO A 8 -19.76 -8.17 12.48
N ASN A 9 -19.65 -7.18 11.58
CA ASN A 9 -20.56 -6.95 10.45
C ASN A 9 -19.86 -6.88 9.08
N ALA A 10 -18.63 -7.39 8.94
CA ALA A 10 -18.00 -7.45 7.62
C ALA A 10 -18.85 -8.35 6.73
N ARG A 11 -19.51 -7.80 5.70
CA ARG A 11 -20.15 -8.63 4.67
C ARG A 11 -19.02 -9.37 3.96
N HIS A 12 -18.92 -10.67 4.20
CA HIS A 12 -17.83 -11.49 3.69
C HIS A 12 -17.81 -11.53 2.15
N ASP A 13 -18.96 -11.23 1.53
CA ASP A 13 -19.14 -11.26 0.07
C ASP A 13 -18.71 -9.96 -0.63
N GLN A 14 -18.47 -8.87 0.11
CA GLN A 14 -18.09 -7.59 -0.48
C GLN A 14 -16.59 -7.33 -0.33
N ILE A 15 -15.84 -7.40 -1.42
CA ILE A 15 -14.43 -7.02 -1.45
C ILE A 15 -14.34 -5.49 -1.36
N CYS A 16 -13.52 -4.97 -0.45
CA CYS A 16 -13.27 -3.55 -0.37
C CYS A 16 -12.57 -3.07 -1.63
N GLY A 17 -12.99 -1.92 -2.16
CA GLY A 17 -12.21 -1.24 -3.19
C GLY A 17 -10.81 -0.91 -2.64
N GLU A 18 -9.77 -1.19 -3.42
CA GLU A 18 -8.41 -0.81 -3.04
C GLU A 18 -8.32 0.71 -2.86
N PHE A 19 -7.56 1.13 -1.85
CA PHE A 19 -7.28 2.53 -1.53
C PHE A 19 -8.49 3.37 -1.12
N LYS A 20 -9.66 2.77 -0.94
CA LYS A 20 -10.81 3.45 -0.31
C LYS A 20 -10.69 3.41 1.21
N PRO A 21 -11.13 4.45 1.92
CA PRO A 21 -11.22 4.41 3.37
C PRO A 21 -12.23 3.34 3.79
N VAL A 22 -11.81 2.41 4.65
CA VAL A 22 -12.65 1.29 5.11
C VAL A 22 -12.82 1.27 6.63
N LEU A 23 -11.93 1.93 7.36
CA LEU A 23 -11.97 2.04 8.81
C LEU A 23 -11.46 3.42 9.22
N ILE A 24 -12.20 4.10 10.08
CA ILE A 24 -11.75 5.35 10.71
C ILE A 24 -11.79 5.13 12.21
N LEU A 25 -10.67 5.40 12.87
CA LEU A 25 -10.58 5.47 14.33
C LEU A 25 -10.59 6.94 14.75
N LYS A 26 -11.27 7.25 15.86
CA LYS A 26 -11.27 8.56 16.50
C LYS A 26 -10.82 8.42 17.94
N GLY A 27 -10.05 9.35 18.46
CA GLY A 27 -9.53 9.26 19.82
C GLY A 27 -9.23 10.60 20.44
N SER A 28 -9.34 10.69 21.75
CA SER A 28 -8.95 11.85 22.55
C SER A 28 -7.61 11.53 23.22
N GLY A 29 -6.53 12.19 22.82
CA GLY A 29 -5.20 11.93 23.35
C GLY A 29 -4.47 10.70 22.75
N PRO A 30 -3.26 10.38 23.24
CA PRO A 30 -2.33 9.48 22.55
C PRO A 30 -2.66 7.98 22.57
N PHE A 31 -3.62 7.52 23.38
CA PHE A 31 -3.78 6.07 23.65
C PHE A 31 -5.21 5.52 23.59
N THR A 32 -6.24 6.35 23.41
CA THR A 32 -7.65 5.91 23.38
C THR A 32 -8.27 6.20 22.04
N PHE A 33 -8.29 5.19 21.17
CA PHE A 33 -8.95 5.23 19.87
C PHE A 33 -10.16 4.30 19.85
N GLU A 34 -11.31 4.86 19.48
CA GLU A 34 -12.56 4.16 19.25
C GLU A 34 -12.87 4.11 17.75
N MET A 35 -13.67 3.12 17.35
CA MET A 35 -14.11 2.99 15.96
C MET A 35 -15.14 4.08 15.64
N ALA A 36 -14.79 4.99 14.71
CA ALA A 36 -15.71 6.00 14.19
C ALA A 36 -16.54 5.47 13.00
N THR A 37 -15.97 4.56 12.22
CA THR A 37 -16.63 3.93 11.06
C THR A 37 -16.26 2.46 11.01
N SER A 38 -17.27 1.58 10.94
CA SER A 38 -17.06 0.13 10.84
C SER A 38 -16.74 -0.30 9.42
N MET A 39 -15.89 -1.31 9.29
CA MET A 39 -15.58 -1.93 8.01
C MET A 39 -16.68 -2.91 7.59
N ASN A 40 -17.36 -2.61 6.49
CA ASN A 40 -18.49 -3.36 5.94
C ASN A 40 -18.11 -4.28 4.76
N CYS A 41 -16.82 -4.41 4.47
CA CYS A 41 -16.27 -5.19 3.36
C CYS A 41 -15.04 -5.97 3.84
N THR A 42 -14.42 -6.79 2.99
CA THR A 42 -13.22 -7.59 3.30
C THR A 42 -12.06 -7.16 2.41
N CYS A 43 -10.87 -6.90 2.98
CA CYS A 43 -9.66 -6.69 2.18
C CYS A 43 -9.14 -8.03 1.64
N THR A 44 -8.74 -8.08 0.36
CA THR A 44 -8.21 -9.30 -0.29
C THR A 44 -7.01 -9.90 0.47
N ALA A 45 -6.12 -9.06 1.01
CA ALA A 45 -4.98 -9.49 1.83
C ALA A 45 -5.26 -9.48 3.35
N ARG A 46 -6.50 -9.17 3.77
CA ARG A 46 -6.90 -8.92 5.19
C ARG A 46 -5.99 -7.94 5.95
N GLN A 47 -5.30 -7.06 5.23
CA GLN A 47 -4.37 -6.10 5.78
C GLN A 47 -4.89 -4.68 5.59
N LEU A 48 -4.90 -3.94 6.70
CA LEU A 48 -5.21 -2.51 6.73
C LEU A 48 -3.93 -1.71 6.85
N TYR A 49 -3.90 -0.59 6.12
CA TYR A 49 -2.79 0.34 6.12
C TYR A 49 -3.29 1.71 6.53
N LEU A 50 -2.53 2.39 7.39
CA LEU A 50 -2.81 3.78 7.75
C LEU A 50 -2.63 4.64 6.49
N ASN A 51 -3.73 5.23 6.03
CA ASN A 51 -3.77 6.09 4.85
C ASN A 51 -3.45 7.54 5.23
N ARG A 52 -4.10 8.05 6.29
CA ARG A 52 -3.87 9.40 6.81
C ARG A 52 -4.23 9.50 8.29
N SER A 53 -3.60 10.45 8.96
CA SER A 53 -4.00 10.90 10.29
C SER A 53 -4.22 12.41 10.28
N TRP A 54 -5.23 12.88 11.01
CA TRP A 54 -5.51 14.30 11.17
C TRP A 54 -6.12 14.56 12.54
N SER A 55 -6.14 15.83 12.96
CA SER A 55 -6.77 16.22 14.22
C SER A 55 -7.82 17.31 13.97
N LYS A 56 -8.92 17.26 14.71
CA LYS A 56 -9.97 18.28 14.73
C LYS A 56 -10.19 18.70 16.19
N GLY A 57 -9.59 19.83 16.58
CA GLY A 57 -9.51 20.23 17.99
C GLY A 57 -8.67 19.23 18.78
N VAL A 58 -9.23 18.72 19.89
CA VAL A 58 -8.57 17.72 20.77
C VAL A 58 -8.75 16.28 20.30
N VAL A 59 -9.50 16.05 19.21
CA VAL A 59 -9.78 14.71 18.69
C VAL A 59 -8.84 14.39 17.54
N SER A 60 -8.14 13.28 17.65
CA SER A 60 -7.30 12.71 16.59
C SER A 60 -8.05 11.63 15.84
N TYR A 61 -7.83 11.57 14.53
CA TYR A 61 -8.45 10.63 13.61
C TYR A 61 -7.37 9.87 12.85
N MET A 62 -7.59 8.58 12.65
CA MET A 62 -6.75 7.71 11.84
C MET A 62 -7.63 6.97 10.83
N GLU A 63 -7.35 7.17 9.54
CA GLU A 63 -8.04 6.49 8.45
C GLU A 63 -7.19 5.37 7.91
N TYR A 64 -7.81 4.20 7.78
CA TYR A 64 -7.23 3.00 7.25
C TYR A 64 -7.92 2.59 5.95
N SER A 65 -7.12 2.07 5.02
CA SER A 65 -7.57 1.55 3.73
C SER A 65 -7.07 0.11 3.52
N CYS A 66 -7.78 -0.63 2.66
CA CYS A 66 -7.25 -1.86 2.07
C CYS A 66 -6.26 -1.49 0.96
N GLY A 67 -5.13 -2.19 0.86
CA GLY A 67 -4.19 -1.99 -0.24
C GLY A 67 -2.74 -2.01 0.22
N LYS A 68 -1.97 -1.01 -0.19
CA LYS A 68 -0.54 -0.86 0.11
C LYS A 68 -0.31 0.46 0.87
N PRO A 69 0.68 0.54 1.77
CA PRO A 69 0.99 1.78 2.47
C PRO A 69 1.41 2.85 1.47
N ILE A 70 1.19 4.12 1.81
CA ILE A 70 1.80 5.22 1.04
C ILE A 70 3.31 5.18 1.30
N CYS A 71 4.11 5.34 0.24
CA CYS A 71 5.55 5.45 0.33
C CYS A 71 5.90 6.74 1.11
N TYR A 72 6.60 6.62 2.24
CA TYR A 72 7.02 7.75 3.05
C TYR A 72 8.29 8.36 2.46
N SER A 73 8.22 9.59 1.96
CA SER A 73 9.36 10.32 1.44
C SER A 73 10.25 10.89 2.57
N ASN A 74 10.87 10.04 3.39
CA ASN A 74 11.81 10.51 4.40
C ASN A 74 13.26 10.42 3.89
N ARG A 75 13.68 11.52 3.25
CA ARG A 75 15.06 11.95 2.96
C ARG A 75 15.89 11.12 1.94
N SER A 76 16.37 11.87 0.94
CA SER A 76 17.58 11.63 0.13
C SER A 76 17.60 10.56 -0.97
N SER A 77 16.83 9.47 -0.91
CA SER A 77 16.93 8.40 -1.92
C SER A 77 15.65 7.99 -2.63
N GLY A 78 14.49 8.54 -2.25
CA GLY A 78 13.18 8.05 -2.73
C GLY A 78 12.87 6.65 -2.19
N GLU A 79 11.62 6.41 -1.78
CA GLU A 79 11.22 5.05 -1.43
C GLU A 79 10.88 4.26 -2.69
N ILE A 80 11.30 2.99 -2.70
CA ILE A 80 11.06 2.07 -3.80
C ILE A 80 9.58 1.71 -3.78
N CYS A 81 8.84 2.16 -4.79
CA CYS A 81 7.41 1.91 -4.95
C CYS A 81 7.12 0.65 -5.78
N MET A 82 8.10 0.13 -6.51
CA MET A 82 8.01 -1.16 -7.20
C MET A 82 9.35 -1.87 -7.31
N TRP A 83 9.29 -3.19 -7.43
CA TRP A 83 10.39 -4.04 -7.88
C TRP A 83 9.95 -4.79 -9.12
N VAL A 84 10.79 -4.81 -10.15
CA VAL A 84 10.60 -5.66 -11.32
C VAL A 84 11.57 -6.82 -11.23
N GLU A 85 11.04 -8.02 -11.02
CA GLU A 85 11.84 -9.22 -10.89
C GLU A 85 11.66 -10.12 -12.11
N ARG A 86 12.75 -10.74 -12.56
CA ARG A 86 12.71 -11.77 -13.59
C ARG A 86 12.46 -13.11 -12.92
N VAL A 87 11.33 -13.73 -13.23
CA VAL A 87 10.93 -15.02 -12.68
C VAL A 87 10.98 -16.07 -13.78
N HIS A 88 11.54 -17.24 -13.44
CA HIS A 88 11.56 -18.39 -14.35
C HIS A 88 10.14 -18.93 -14.49
N ASP A 89 9.67 -19.10 -15.71
CA ASP A 89 8.38 -19.74 -15.94
C ASP A 89 8.53 -21.25 -15.73
N PRO A 90 7.87 -21.86 -14.73
CA PRO A 90 8.02 -23.29 -14.46
C PRO A 90 7.57 -24.16 -15.65
N ASP A 91 6.69 -23.65 -16.52
CA ASP A 91 6.13 -24.39 -17.65
C ASP A 91 6.95 -24.21 -18.94
N SER A 92 7.94 -23.32 -18.93
CA SER A 92 8.78 -23.02 -20.09
C SER A 92 10.25 -22.98 -19.71
N GLN A 93 11.01 -24.00 -20.15
CA GLN A 93 12.46 -24.12 -19.87
C GLN A 93 13.31 -22.98 -20.46
N ILE A 94 12.73 -22.08 -21.27
CA ILE A 94 13.47 -21.03 -22.00
C ILE A 94 12.86 -19.64 -21.78
N GLN A 95 11.61 -19.54 -21.29
CA GLN A 95 10.96 -18.25 -21.12
C GLN A 95 11.03 -17.73 -19.69
N TYR A 96 11.28 -16.44 -19.60
CA TYR A 96 11.29 -15.69 -18.36
C TYR A 96 10.15 -14.68 -18.43
N ARG A 97 9.45 -14.49 -17.31
CA ARG A 97 8.44 -13.45 -17.16
C ARG A 97 8.94 -12.38 -16.21
N TYR A 98 8.46 -11.15 -16.40
CA TYR A 98 8.74 -10.05 -15.48
C TYR A 98 7.55 -9.87 -14.54
N GLU A 99 7.80 -10.01 -13.24
CA GLU A 99 6.79 -9.79 -12.20
C GLU A 99 7.01 -8.43 -11.54
N HIS A 100 5.91 -7.68 -11.42
CA HIS A 100 5.90 -6.38 -10.75
C HIS A 100 5.43 -6.54 -9.29
N LYS A 101 6.30 -6.22 -8.33
CA LYS A 101 5.97 -6.20 -6.90
C LYS A 101 5.96 -4.77 -6.38
N TYR A 102 4.79 -4.26 -6.00
CA TYR A 102 4.70 -2.92 -5.39
C TYR A 102 4.68 -3.05 -3.85
N PRO A 103 5.71 -2.62 -3.10
CA PRO A 103 5.69 -2.63 -1.63
C PRO A 103 4.88 -1.48 -1.04
N CYS A 104 4.76 -0.35 -1.76
CA CYS A 104 4.03 0.83 -1.33
C CYS A 104 3.41 1.54 -2.55
N ARG A 105 2.59 2.56 -2.31
CA ARG A 105 1.93 3.40 -3.31
C ARG A 105 2.51 4.81 -3.22
N CYS A 106 2.74 5.45 -4.35
CA CYS A 106 3.14 6.85 -4.38
C CYS A 106 2.02 7.79 -3.91
N HIS A 107 2.38 9.00 -3.48
CA HIS A 107 1.40 10.03 -3.15
C HIS A 107 0.53 10.38 -4.37
N SER A 108 -0.64 10.97 -4.16
CA SER A 108 -1.63 11.23 -5.23
C SER A 108 -1.18 12.17 -6.37
N LYS A 109 0.03 12.75 -6.27
CA LYS A 109 0.65 13.60 -7.29
C LYS A 109 1.93 12.99 -7.87
N GLN A 110 2.19 11.72 -7.55
CA GLN A 110 3.41 11.01 -7.89
C GLN A 110 3.07 9.71 -8.60
N ASP A 111 3.81 9.43 -9.65
CA ASP A 111 3.75 8.16 -10.36
C ASP A 111 4.93 7.29 -9.94
N CYS A 112 4.69 5.98 -9.85
CA CYS A 112 5.75 5.02 -9.61
C CYS A 112 6.44 4.71 -10.94
N ARG A 113 7.70 5.12 -11.11
CA ARG A 113 8.45 4.96 -12.37
C ARG A 113 9.74 4.20 -12.16
N ILE A 114 10.08 3.37 -13.14
CA ILE A 114 11.42 2.78 -13.24
C ILE A 114 12.31 3.84 -13.85
N LEU A 115 13.46 4.13 -13.22
CA LEU A 115 14.42 5.07 -13.77
C LEU A 115 14.86 4.57 -15.16
N HIS A 116 14.53 5.36 -16.18
CA HIS A 116 14.49 4.96 -17.61
C HIS A 116 15.82 4.41 -18.17
N ASP A 117 16.93 4.52 -17.45
CA ASP A 117 18.26 4.01 -17.85
C ASP A 117 18.60 2.61 -17.31
N THR A 118 17.69 1.95 -16.58
CA THR A 118 17.96 0.66 -15.89
C THR A 118 17.20 -0.55 -16.41
N LEU A 119 16.73 -0.52 -17.67
CA LEU A 119 16.27 -1.72 -18.36
C LEU A 119 17.37 -2.23 -19.32
N PRO A 120 18.50 -2.77 -18.83
CA PRO A 120 19.36 -3.56 -19.70
C PRO A 120 18.57 -4.80 -20.12
N THR A 121 18.68 -5.16 -21.39
CA THR A 121 18.11 -6.36 -22.03
C THR A 121 18.55 -7.69 -21.39
N LYS A 122 19.27 -7.65 -20.27
CA LYS A 122 19.74 -8.78 -19.45
C LYS A 122 19.52 -8.49 -17.97
N LEU A 123 18.25 -8.41 -17.55
CA LEU A 123 17.94 -8.33 -16.13
C LEU A 123 18.31 -9.63 -15.43
N MET A 124 19.37 -9.58 -14.62
CA MET A 124 19.72 -10.60 -13.64
C MET A 124 19.27 -10.20 -12.23
N ASP A 125 19.24 -8.89 -11.95
CA ASP A 125 18.84 -8.34 -10.65
C ASP A 125 17.48 -7.63 -10.70
N PRO A 126 16.75 -7.57 -9.56
CA PRO A 126 15.50 -6.81 -9.45
C PRO A 126 15.70 -5.31 -9.74
N VAL A 127 14.85 -4.71 -10.59
CA VAL A 127 14.89 -3.26 -10.84
C VAL A 127 13.97 -2.52 -9.88
N PRO A 128 14.48 -1.56 -9.11
CA PRO A 128 13.63 -0.70 -8.30
C PRO A 128 13.00 0.41 -9.16
N GLY A 129 11.72 0.69 -8.91
CA GLY A 129 11.06 1.92 -9.34
C GLY A 129 10.77 2.82 -8.14
N TYR A 130 10.76 4.13 -8.38
CA TYR A 130 10.66 5.17 -7.37
C TYR A 130 9.46 6.09 -7.64
N CYS A 131 8.96 6.72 -6.58
CA CYS A 131 7.92 7.73 -6.71
C CYS A 131 8.50 9.04 -7.27
N GLU A 132 8.05 9.42 -8.47
CA GLU A 132 8.42 10.67 -9.11
C GLU A 132 7.21 11.59 -9.22
N ASN A 133 7.43 12.90 -9.06
CA ASN A 133 6.37 13.89 -9.34
C ASN A 133 6.10 13.90 -10.84
N ASN A 134 4.82 13.90 -11.22
CA ASN A 134 4.41 14.13 -12.59
C ASN A 134 4.60 15.58 -13.02
#